data_AF-E9D8E3-F1
#
_entry.id   AF-E9D8E3-F1
#
_cell.length_a   1.000
_cell.length_b   1.000
_cell.length_c   1.000
_cell.angle_alpha   90.00
_cell.angle_beta   90.00
_cell.angle_gamma   90.00
#
_symmetry.space_group_name_H-M   'P 1'
#
loop_
_entity.id
_entity.type
_entity.pdbx_description
1 polymer ?
#
loop_
_entity_poly.entity_id
_entity_poly.type
_entity_poly.pdbx_seq_one_letter_code
_entity_poly.pdbx_strand_id
1 'polypeptide(L)'
;MIILEHLQYPLRKRLRDLQEANLVTPTEDVLRWACQIAQGLQHAHARGVLQVDIGPHNILLDGHGNVKLADFAGSSIDGSSPSIASSTRAEHPRFPSSMPSLQTEVFALGSAFYELETTRKPFHDKMDHEVEKLSGAGNFPDTSSLELGRVISACWMMEYQDVGDVLRDIELIQKEKVRTEIRRG
;
A
#
# COMPACT_ATOMS: atom_id res chain seq x y z
N MET A 1 -8.56 23.98 13.63
CA MET A 1 -9.58 23.22 12.87
C MET A 1 -9.13 23.21 11.43
N ILE A 2 -8.93 22.02 10.84
CA ILE A 2 -8.59 21.86 9.42
C ILE A 2 -9.87 21.44 8.71
N ILE A 3 -10.21 22.09 7.60
CA ILE A 3 -11.34 21.72 6.74
C ILE A 3 -10.78 21.00 5.52
N LEU A 4 -11.25 19.79 5.26
CA LEU A 4 -10.83 18.94 4.14
C LEU A 4 -12.04 18.59 3.27
N GLU A 5 -11.77 18.07 2.08
CA GLU A 5 -12.82 17.47 1.26
C GLU A 5 -13.54 16.33 2.01
N HIS A 6 -14.84 16.19 1.78
CA HIS A 6 -15.64 15.16 2.44
C HIS A 6 -15.49 13.81 1.72
N LEU A 7 -14.78 12.89 2.35
CA LEU A 7 -14.67 11.48 1.93
C LEU A 7 -15.51 10.60 2.86
N GLN A 8 -15.99 9.46 2.36
CA GLN A 8 -17.01 8.67 3.05
C GLN A 8 -16.45 7.98 4.30
N TYR A 9 -15.40 7.18 4.14
CA TYR A 9 -14.78 6.42 5.23
C TYR A 9 -13.38 5.91 4.83
N PRO A 10 -12.54 5.51 5.80
CA PRO A 10 -11.25 4.90 5.50
C PRO A 10 -11.39 3.58 4.75
N LEU A 11 -10.53 3.33 3.78
CA LEU A 11 -10.46 2.10 3.00
C LEU A 11 -10.40 0.87 3.91
N ARG A 12 -9.71 0.95 5.06
CA ARG A 12 -9.70 -0.11 6.08
C ARG A 12 -11.11 -0.52 6.53
N LYS A 13 -12.07 0.40 6.62
CA LYS A 13 -13.46 0.05 6.92
C LYS A 13 -14.04 -0.83 5.80
N ARG A 14 -13.81 -0.49 4.52
CA ARG A 14 -14.25 -1.32 3.38
C ARG A 14 -13.69 -2.73 3.46
N LEU A 15 -12.39 -2.85 3.74
CA LEU A 15 -11.71 -4.14 3.83
C LEU A 15 -12.27 -5.00 4.97
N ARG A 16 -12.58 -4.39 6.13
CA ARG A 16 -13.27 -5.09 7.23
C ARG A 16 -14.68 -5.53 6.84
N ASP A 17 -15.47 -4.66 6.20
CA ASP A 17 -16.83 -5.01 5.77
C ASP A 17 -16.80 -6.22 4.80
N LEU A 18 -15.82 -6.29 3.90
CA LEU A 18 -15.59 -7.45 3.02
C LEU A 18 -15.16 -8.69 3.82
N GLN A 19 -14.22 -8.54 4.75
CA GLN A 19 -13.72 -9.63 5.59
C GLN A 19 -14.84 -10.25 6.44
N GLU A 20 -15.71 -9.44 7.04
CA GLU A 20 -16.87 -9.89 7.83
C GLU A 20 -17.88 -10.65 6.96
N ALA A 21 -17.99 -10.29 5.68
CA ALA A 21 -18.80 -11.00 4.69
C ALA A 21 -18.10 -12.24 4.10
N ASN A 22 -16.89 -12.59 4.55
CA ASN A 22 -16.02 -13.62 3.95
C ASN A 22 -15.75 -13.39 2.45
N LEU A 23 -15.61 -12.13 2.05
CA LEU A 23 -15.28 -11.70 0.71
C LEU A 23 -13.87 -11.09 0.66
N VAL A 24 -13.29 -11.08 -0.53
CA VAL A 24 -12.06 -10.35 -0.85
C VAL A 24 -12.39 -9.15 -1.74
N THR A 25 -11.43 -8.24 -1.89
CA THR A 25 -11.58 -7.09 -2.77
C THR A 25 -11.70 -7.54 -4.24
N PRO A 26 -12.70 -7.06 -5.00
CA PRO A 26 -12.78 -7.34 -6.43
C PRO A 26 -11.50 -6.90 -7.16
N THR A 27 -11.04 -7.70 -8.12
CA THR A 27 -9.79 -7.42 -8.86
C THR A 27 -9.76 -6.04 -9.50
N GLU A 28 -10.88 -5.58 -10.06
CA GLU A 28 -10.99 -4.23 -10.64
C GLU A 28 -10.73 -3.13 -9.60
N ASP A 29 -11.28 -3.30 -8.39
CA ASP A 29 -11.07 -2.38 -7.27
C ASP A 29 -9.62 -2.43 -6.78
N VAL A 30 -9.02 -3.64 -6.67
CA VAL A 30 -7.60 -3.82 -6.29
C VAL A 30 -6.69 -3.01 -7.23
N LEU A 31 -6.83 -3.22 -8.54
CA LEU A 31 -5.98 -2.57 -9.53
C LEU A 31 -6.23 -1.05 -9.59
N ARG A 32 -7.50 -0.62 -9.52
CA ARG A 32 -7.85 0.81 -9.50
C ARG A 32 -7.26 1.50 -8.28
N TRP A 33 -7.47 0.94 -7.10
CA TRP A 33 -7.01 1.54 -5.85
C TRP A 33 -5.49 1.53 -5.75
N ALA A 34 -4.82 0.43 -6.13
CA ALA A 34 -3.36 0.36 -6.13
C ALA A 34 -2.73 1.42 -7.04
N CYS A 35 -3.29 1.62 -8.24
CA CYS A 35 -2.87 2.68 -9.16
C CYS A 35 -3.06 4.08 -8.55
N GLN A 36 -4.24 4.38 -7.99
CA GLN A 36 -4.53 5.69 -7.38
C GLN A 36 -3.65 5.99 -6.16
N ILE A 37 -3.37 5.00 -5.32
CA ILE A 37 -2.46 5.13 -4.17
C ILE A 37 -1.04 5.43 -4.66
N ALA A 38 -0.54 4.67 -5.63
CA ALA A 38 0.80 4.88 -6.18
C ALA A 38 0.93 6.26 -6.86
N GLN A 39 -0.08 6.71 -7.60
CA GLN A 39 -0.12 8.07 -8.16
C GLN A 39 -0.09 9.15 -7.09
N GLY A 40 -0.87 8.99 -6.01
CA GLY A 40 -0.88 9.92 -4.88
C GLY A 40 0.48 10.02 -4.20
N LEU A 41 1.13 8.88 -3.95
CA LEU A 41 2.46 8.83 -3.33
C LEU A 41 3.53 9.41 -4.25
N GLN A 42 3.51 9.07 -5.55
CA GLN A 42 4.42 9.67 -6.52
C GLN A 42 4.30 11.20 -6.54
N HIS A 43 3.06 11.72 -6.47
CA HIS A 43 2.82 13.16 -6.41
C HIS A 43 3.38 13.82 -5.13
N ALA A 44 3.24 13.15 -3.98
CA ALA A 44 3.77 13.59 -2.69
C ALA A 44 5.31 13.57 -2.69
N HIS A 45 5.91 12.48 -3.15
CA HIS A 45 7.36 12.31 -3.24
C HIS A 45 8.01 13.40 -4.12
N ALA A 46 7.37 13.74 -5.25
CA ALA A 46 7.83 14.82 -6.12
C ALA A 46 7.83 16.21 -5.46
N ARG A 47 7.22 16.35 -4.28
CA ARG A 47 7.16 17.57 -3.46
C ARG A 47 7.92 17.44 -2.14
N GLY A 48 8.80 16.45 -2.02
CA GLY A 48 9.60 16.26 -0.80
C GLY A 48 8.78 15.78 0.40
N VAL A 49 7.61 15.18 0.17
CA VAL A 49 6.75 14.63 1.23
C VAL A 49 6.85 13.11 1.23
N LEU A 50 7.19 12.51 2.38
CA LEU A 50 7.10 11.06 2.63
C LEU A 50 5.98 10.81 3.65
N GLN A 51 5.06 9.91 3.34
CA GLN A 51 3.84 9.67 4.12
C GLN A 51 4.15 9.05 5.49
N VAL A 52 5.11 8.12 5.54
CA VAL A 52 5.61 7.36 6.70
C VAL A 52 4.64 6.33 7.27
N ASP A 53 3.34 6.63 7.30
CA ASP A 53 2.29 5.73 7.79
C ASP A 53 1.34 5.29 6.66
N ILE A 54 1.91 4.64 5.64
CA ILE A 54 1.15 4.12 4.50
C ILE A 54 0.33 2.90 4.93
N GLY A 55 -0.98 2.96 4.70
CA GLY A 55 -1.86 1.82 4.85
C GLY A 55 -3.33 2.18 4.67
N PRO A 56 -4.24 1.19 4.59
CA PRO A 56 -5.67 1.43 4.37
C PRO A 56 -6.36 2.31 5.42
N HIS A 57 -5.74 2.56 6.59
CA HIS A 57 -6.27 3.48 7.58
C HIS A 57 -6.09 4.96 7.22
N ASN A 58 -5.06 5.29 6.44
CA ASN A 58 -4.75 6.63 5.95
C ASN A 58 -5.11 6.82 4.47
N ILE A 59 -5.96 5.93 3.94
CA ILE A 59 -6.50 6.00 2.59
C ILE A 59 -8.02 6.10 2.72
N LEU A 60 -8.64 7.08 2.09
CA LEU A 60 -10.08 7.35 2.22
C LEU A 60 -10.79 7.11 0.90
N LEU A 61 -12.03 6.60 0.96
CA LEU A 61 -12.89 6.38 -0.22
C LEU A 61 -13.81 7.58 -0.47
N ASP A 62 -13.91 8.00 -1.72
CA ASP A 62 -14.89 8.99 -2.17
C ASP A 62 -16.24 8.34 -2.53
N GLY A 63 -17.24 9.17 -2.87
CA GLY A 63 -18.58 8.70 -3.27
C GLY A 63 -18.64 7.96 -4.61
N HIS A 64 -17.55 7.95 -5.37
CA HIS A 64 -17.42 7.26 -6.66
C HIS A 64 -16.57 5.98 -6.54
N GLY A 65 -16.13 5.61 -5.32
CA GLY A 65 -15.30 4.43 -5.09
C GLY A 65 -13.82 4.62 -5.46
N ASN A 66 -13.35 5.86 -5.60
CA ASN A 66 -11.93 6.18 -5.74
C ASN A 66 -11.29 6.38 -4.37
N VAL A 67 -9.98 6.18 -4.31
CA VAL A 67 -9.20 6.36 -3.08
C VAL A 67 -8.32 7.60 -3.13
N LYS A 68 -8.11 8.20 -1.96
CA LYS A 68 -7.20 9.33 -1.76
C LYS A 68 -6.38 9.14 -0.50
N LEU A 69 -5.12 9.58 -0.55
CA LEU A 69 -4.26 9.65 0.63
C LEU A 69 -4.80 10.69 1.60
N ALA A 70 -4.68 10.41 2.89
CA ALA A 70 -5.08 11.29 3.97
C ALA A 70 -4.07 11.22 5.12
N ASP A 71 -4.22 12.16 6.06
CA ASP A 71 -3.43 12.26 7.28
C ASP A 71 -1.91 12.34 7.06
N PHE A 72 -1.42 13.56 6.85
CA PHE A 72 0.00 13.87 6.74
C PHE A 72 0.59 14.41 8.05
N ALA A 73 -0.14 14.31 9.17
CA ALA A 73 0.27 14.96 10.42
C ALA A 73 1.59 14.39 10.99
N GLY A 74 1.90 13.12 10.66
CA GLY A 74 3.14 12.45 11.07
C GLY A 74 4.22 12.37 9.98
N SER A 75 3.95 12.89 8.78
CA SER A 75 4.79 12.76 7.60
C SER A 75 6.13 13.51 7.73
N SER A 76 7.11 13.08 6.95
CA SER A 76 8.33 13.85 6.74
C SER A 76 8.10 14.82 5.58
N ILE A 77 8.26 16.11 5.83
CA ILE A 77 8.05 17.18 4.83
C ILE A 77 9.36 17.95 4.71
N ASP A 78 9.89 18.02 3.49
CA ASP A 78 11.15 18.71 3.17
C ASP A 78 12.32 18.26 4.07
N GLY A 79 12.36 16.96 4.41
CA GLY A 79 13.40 16.37 5.25
C GLY A 79 13.21 16.56 6.76
N SER A 80 12.04 17.04 7.22
CA SER A 80 11.72 17.07 8.64
C SER A 80 11.72 15.66 9.24
N SER A 81 12.12 15.53 10.50
CA SER A 81 11.94 14.26 11.21
C SER A 81 10.45 13.90 11.28
N PRO A 82 10.07 12.64 11.02
CA PRO A 82 8.69 12.21 11.20
C PRO A 82 8.32 12.18 12.68
N SER A 83 7.04 12.39 12.97
CA SER A 83 6.51 12.33 14.34
C SER A 83 5.64 11.09 14.60
N ILE A 84 5.56 10.19 13.63
CA ILE A 84 4.88 8.90 13.71
C ILE A 84 5.84 7.77 13.31
N ALA A 85 5.55 6.57 13.79
CA ALA A 85 6.21 5.36 13.33
C ALA A 85 5.21 4.50 12.55
N SER A 86 5.70 3.81 11.53
CA SER A 86 4.89 2.85 10.78
C SER A 86 4.56 1.64 11.64
N SER A 87 3.50 0.92 11.27
CA SER A 87 3.21 -0.39 11.84
C SER A 87 4.36 -1.37 11.53
N THR A 88 4.73 -2.25 12.47
CA THR A 88 5.76 -3.31 12.29
C THR A 88 5.57 -4.11 10.99
N ARG A 89 4.33 -4.30 10.56
CA ARG A 89 3.96 -5.02 9.33
C ARG A 89 4.21 -4.26 8.03
N ALA A 90 4.48 -2.97 8.12
CA ALA A 90 4.75 -2.05 7.01
C ALA A 90 6.09 -1.34 7.21
N GLU A 91 6.95 -1.85 8.09
CA GLU A 91 8.29 -1.35 8.37
C GLU A 91 9.30 -2.48 8.16
N HIS A 92 10.36 -2.20 7.40
CA HIS A 92 11.44 -3.17 7.23
C HIS A 92 12.39 -3.06 8.45
N PRO A 93 12.76 -4.17 9.13
CA PRO A 93 13.56 -4.12 10.36
C PRO A 93 14.93 -3.42 10.25
N ARG A 94 15.55 -3.46 9.06
CA ARG A 94 16.80 -2.73 8.75
C ARG A 94 16.62 -1.26 8.33
N PHE A 95 15.40 -0.84 8.01
CA PHE A 95 15.08 0.49 7.49
C PHE A 95 13.91 1.07 8.29
N PRO A 96 14.17 1.57 9.51
CA PRO A 96 13.12 2.06 10.37
C PRO A 96 12.48 3.34 9.81
N SER A 97 11.19 3.51 10.06
CA SER A 97 10.39 4.67 9.71
C SER A 97 10.86 5.98 10.36
N SER A 98 11.68 5.91 11.40
CA SER A 98 12.39 7.05 11.98
C SER A 98 13.43 7.69 11.04
N MET A 99 13.88 6.95 10.02
CA MET A 99 14.75 7.41 8.94
C MET A 99 14.04 7.18 7.58
N PRO A 100 12.96 7.94 7.31
CA PRO A 100 12.11 7.68 6.16
C PRO A 100 12.85 7.93 4.85
N SER A 101 12.56 7.12 3.85
CA SER A 101 13.10 7.20 2.49
C SER A 101 12.08 6.70 1.48
N LEU A 102 12.34 6.88 0.18
CA LEU A 102 11.50 6.29 -0.87
C LEU A 102 11.39 4.77 -0.71
N GLN A 103 12.45 4.13 -0.22
CA GLN A 103 12.55 2.69 -0.01
C GLN A 103 11.67 2.21 1.14
N THR A 104 11.59 2.97 2.24
CA THR A 104 10.66 2.64 3.33
C THR A 104 9.21 2.82 2.90
N GLU A 105 8.92 3.85 2.07
CA GLU A 105 7.58 4.06 1.52
C GLU A 105 7.17 2.92 0.57
N VAL A 106 8.06 2.48 -0.31
CA VAL A 106 7.84 1.34 -1.22
C VAL A 106 7.58 0.05 -0.43
N PHE A 107 8.35 -0.21 0.63
CA PHE A 107 8.12 -1.37 1.49
C PHE A 107 6.72 -1.33 2.15
N ALA A 108 6.36 -0.19 2.73
CA ALA A 108 5.05 0.01 3.35
C ALA A 108 3.91 -0.12 2.33
N LEU A 109 4.13 0.34 1.09
CA LEU A 109 3.19 0.21 -0.02
C LEU A 109 2.93 -1.26 -0.39
N GLY A 110 3.96 -2.11 -0.40
CA GLY A 110 3.80 -3.56 -0.59
C GLY A 110 2.89 -4.18 0.46
N SER A 111 3.06 -3.79 1.74
CA SER A 111 2.19 -4.24 2.83
C SER A 111 0.76 -3.73 2.71
N ALA A 112 0.57 -2.50 2.22
CA ALA A 112 -0.75 -1.93 1.96
C ALA A 112 -1.47 -2.67 0.81
N PHE A 113 -0.76 -3.02 -0.27
CA PHE A 113 -1.31 -3.80 -1.38
C PHE A 113 -1.65 -5.24 -0.97
N TYR A 114 -0.85 -5.86 -0.10
CA TYR A 114 -1.21 -7.14 0.48
C TYR A 114 -2.53 -7.05 1.28
N GLU A 115 -2.69 -6.02 2.13
CA GLU A 115 -3.94 -5.80 2.88
C GLU A 115 -5.12 -5.52 1.94
N LEU A 116 -4.87 -4.76 0.87
CA LEU A 116 -5.87 -4.43 -0.15
C LEU A 116 -6.49 -5.67 -0.78
N GLU A 117 -5.66 -6.64 -1.16
CA GLU A 117 -6.10 -7.81 -1.92
C GLU A 117 -6.61 -8.93 -1.01
N THR A 118 -5.94 -9.16 0.12
CA THR A 118 -6.30 -10.25 1.04
C THR A 118 -7.32 -9.86 2.10
N THR A 119 -7.63 -8.56 2.24
CA THR A 119 -8.38 -7.94 3.35
C THR A 119 -7.73 -8.12 4.73
N ARG A 120 -6.49 -8.65 4.78
CA ARG A 120 -5.77 -8.96 6.01
C ARG A 120 -4.37 -8.34 5.96
N LYS A 121 -3.90 -7.83 7.09
CA LYS A 121 -2.51 -7.37 7.18
C LYS A 121 -1.53 -8.53 6.89
N PRO A 122 -0.35 -8.25 6.31
CA PRO A 122 0.67 -9.29 6.17
C PRO A 122 1.03 -9.86 7.54
N PHE A 123 1.17 -11.18 7.60
CA PHE A 123 1.43 -11.95 8.82
C PHE A 123 0.35 -11.79 9.92
N HIS A 124 -0.93 -11.59 9.57
CA HIS A 124 -2.03 -11.34 10.53
C HIS A 124 -2.15 -12.34 11.69
N ASP A 125 -1.55 -13.53 11.55
CA ASP A 125 -1.50 -14.65 12.50
C ASP A 125 -0.26 -14.63 13.42
N LYS A 126 0.64 -13.64 13.29
CA LYS A 126 1.95 -13.60 13.97
C LYS A 126 2.07 -12.41 14.90
N MET A 127 2.92 -12.51 15.91
CA MET A 127 3.28 -11.39 16.79
C MET A 127 4.39 -10.53 16.17
N ASP A 128 4.50 -9.27 16.61
CA ASP A 128 5.41 -8.29 15.97
C ASP A 128 6.89 -8.74 15.96
N HIS A 129 7.38 -9.34 17.05
CA HIS A 129 8.76 -9.88 17.11
C HIS A 129 9.01 -11.02 16.10
N GLU A 130 7.98 -11.80 15.74
CA GLU A 130 8.07 -12.83 14.71
C GLU A 130 8.10 -12.21 13.32
N VAL A 131 7.29 -11.15 13.11
CA VAL A 131 7.25 -10.38 11.86
C VAL A 131 8.61 -9.73 11.59
N GLU A 132 9.23 -9.14 12.60
CA GLU A 132 10.57 -8.56 12.48
C GLU A 132 11.60 -9.61 12.07
N LYS A 133 11.59 -10.78 12.72
CA LYS A 133 12.51 -11.88 12.40
C LYS A 133 12.30 -12.41 10.98
N LEU A 134 11.04 -12.60 10.57
CA LEU A 134 10.69 -13.12 9.25
C LEU A 134 11.03 -12.12 8.14
N SER A 135 10.61 -10.87 8.30
CA SER A 135 10.88 -9.79 7.33
C SER A 135 12.38 -9.51 7.22
N GLY A 136 13.11 -9.51 8.34
CA GLY A 136 14.57 -9.35 8.34
C GLY A 136 15.33 -10.48 7.64
N ALA A 137 14.73 -11.68 7.56
CA ALA A 137 15.25 -12.82 6.82
C ALA A 137 14.77 -12.88 5.36
N GLY A 138 13.94 -11.92 4.91
CA GLY A 138 13.33 -11.93 3.58
C GLY A 138 12.22 -12.98 3.40
N ASN A 139 11.68 -13.51 4.49
CA ASN A 139 10.62 -14.52 4.48
C ASN A 139 9.25 -13.84 4.58
N PHE A 140 8.69 -13.48 3.44
CA PHE A 140 7.39 -12.81 3.35
C PHE A 140 6.24 -13.81 3.12
N PRO A 141 4.98 -13.40 3.37
CA PRO A 141 3.81 -14.21 3.01
C PRO A 141 3.81 -14.53 1.51
N ASP A 142 3.25 -15.70 1.16
CA ASP A 142 3.10 -16.06 -0.26
C ASP A 142 2.15 -15.08 -0.96
N THR A 143 2.56 -14.68 -2.16
CA THR A 143 1.86 -13.72 -3.02
C THR A 143 1.57 -14.32 -4.41
N SER A 144 1.93 -15.59 -4.65
CA SER A 144 1.86 -16.23 -5.97
C SER A 144 0.45 -16.29 -6.57
N SER A 145 -0.59 -16.32 -5.72
CA SER A 145 -1.99 -16.33 -6.12
C SER A 145 -2.62 -14.95 -6.25
N LEU A 146 -1.88 -13.89 -5.90
CA LEU A 146 -2.37 -12.53 -5.88
C LEU A 146 -2.16 -11.86 -7.25
N GLU A 147 -3.15 -11.09 -7.68
CA GLU A 147 -3.15 -10.23 -8.85
C GLU A 147 -2.00 -9.21 -8.81
N LEU A 148 -1.73 -8.62 -7.64
CA LEU A 148 -0.57 -7.74 -7.43
C LEU A 148 0.66 -8.50 -6.92
N GLY A 149 0.67 -9.83 -6.97
CA GLY A 149 1.64 -10.65 -6.23
C GLY A 149 3.10 -10.33 -6.54
N ARG A 150 3.44 -10.20 -7.82
CA ARG A 150 4.80 -9.80 -8.24
C ARG A 150 5.18 -8.41 -7.73
N VAL A 151 4.24 -7.46 -7.78
CA VAL A 151 4.47 -6.08 -7.30
C VAL A 151 4.68 -6.06 -5.79
N ILE A 152 3.85 -6.77 -5.04
CA ILE A 152 3.95 -6.88 -3.58
C ILE A 152 5.30 -7.48 -3.19
N SER A 153 5.68 -8.61 -3.82
CA SER A 153 6.97 -9.26 -3.58
C SER A 153 8.15 -8.34 -3.89
N ALA A 154 8.14 -7.68 -5.06
CA ALA A 154 9.19 -6.75 -5.48
C ALA A 154 9.32 -5.54 -4.53
N CYS A 155 8.20 -5.04 -3.98
CA CYS A 155 8.22 -4.00 -2.94
C CYS A 155 8.96 -4.47 -1.68
N TRP A 156 8.62 -5.66 -1.17
CA TRP A 156 9.24 -6.21 0.04
C TRP A 156 10.71 -6.63 -0.14
N MET A 157 11.06 -7.06 -1.36
CA MET A 157 12.42 -7.41 -1.75
C MET A 157 13.28 -6.19 -2.13
N MET A 158 12.71 -4.98 -2.07
CA MET A 158 13.40 -3.72 -2.37
C MET A 158 13.92 -3.64 -3.82
N GLU A 159 13.18 -4.23 -4.77
CA GLU A 159 13.56 -4.28 -6.19
C GLU A 159 13.23 -2.98 -6.93
N TYR A 160 12.31 -2.18 -6.41
CA TYR A 160 11.94 -0.88 -6.97
C TYR A 160 12.77 0.25 -6.38
N GLN A 161 13.15 1.23 -7.21
CA GLN A 161 13.85 2.44 -6.78
C GLN A 161 12.87 3.47 -6.22
N ASP A 162 11.69 3.60 -6.81
CA ASP A 162 10.66 4.52 -6.34
C ASP A 162 9.24 4.02 -6.65
N VAL A 163 8.24 4.77 -6.20
CA VAL A 163 6.82 4.47 -6.47
C VAL A 163 6.47 4.59 -7.97
N GLY A 164 7.27 5.30 -8.77
CA GLY A 164 7.11 5.34 -10.21
C GLY A 164 7.41 4.00 -10.88
N ASP A 165 8.39 3.23 -10.40
CA ASP A 165 8.59 1.84 -10.83
C ASP A 165 7.36 0.97 -10.51
N VAL A 166 6.86 1.08 -9.28
CA VAL A 166 5.67 0.35 -8.81
C VAL A 166 4.47 0.66 -9.70
N LEU A 167 4.21 1.95 -9.98
CA LEU A 167 3.10 2.39 -10.81
C LEU A 167 3.19 1.83 -12.23
N ARG A 168 4.40 1.81 -12.83
CA ARG A 168 4.60 1.23 -14.17
C ARG A 168 4.21 -0.24 -14.23
N ASP A 169 4.59 -1.03 -13.24
CA ASP A 169 4.25 -2.46 -13.22
C ASP A 169 2.75 -2.69 -13.01
N ILE A 170 2.07 -1.88 -12.17
CA ILE A 170 0.61 -1.93 -12.02
C ILE A 170 -0.09 -1.62 -13.34
N GLU A 171 0.35 -0.58 -14.07
CA GLU A 171 -0.23 -0.22 -15.36
C GLU A 171 -0.02 -1.30 -16.44
N LEU A 172 1.10 -2.02 -16.38
CA LEU A 172 1.35 -3.16 -17.26
C LEU A 172 0.34 -4.29 -16.98
N ILE A 173 0.11 -4.64 -15.71
CA ILE A 173 -0.88 -5.64 -15.31
C ILE A 173 -2.28 -5.25 -15.81
N GLN A 174 -2.68 -3.98 -15.65
CA GLN A 174 -3.96 -3.48 -16.16
C GLN A 174 -4.07 -3.64 -17.68
N LYS A 175 -3.03 -3.28 -18.45
CA LYS A 175 -3.01 -3.41 -19.92
C LYS A 175 -3.12 -4.88 -20.36
N GLU A 176 -2.47 -5.80 -19.65
CA GLU A 176 -2.51 -7.24 -19.94
C GLU A 176 -3.89 -7.85 -19.70
N LYS A 177 -4.59 -7.42 -18.64
CA LYS A 177 -5.97 -7.85 -18.39
C LYS A 177 -6.93 -7.38 -19.49
N VAL A 178 -6.89 -6.11 -19.86
CA VAL A 178 -7.74 -5.56 -20.93
C VAL A 178 -7.50 -6.32 -22.25
N ARG A 179 -6.24 -6.63 -22.58
CA ARG A 179 -5.91 -7.44 -23.77
C ARG A 179 -6.46 -8.86 -23.69
N THR A 180 -6.48 -9.45 -22.51
CA THR A 180 -6.99 -10.82 -22.29
C THR A 180 -8.51 -10.88 -22.38
N GLU A 181 -9.21 -9.85 -21.88
CA GLU A 181 -10.67 -9.71 -21.98
C GLU A 181 -11.13 -9.51 -23.43
N ILE A 182 -10.45 -8.64 -24.20
CA ILE A 182 -10.75 -8.44 -25.63
C ILE A 182 -10.56 -9.73 -26.45
N ARG A 183 -9.61 -10.60 -26.06
CA ARG A 183 -9.39 -11.88 -26.73
C ARG A 183 -10.42 -12.96 -26.39
N ARG A 184 -11.21 -12.76 -25.32
CA ARG A 184 -12.20 -13.73 -24.83
C ARG A 184 -13.64 -13.39 -25.24
N GLY A 185 -13.90 -12.14 -25.67
CA GLY A 185 -15.18 -11.69 -26.22
C GLY A 185 -15.24 -11.82 -27.74
#